data_AF-A2DV90-F1
#
_entry.id   AF-A2DV90-F1
#
_cell.length_a   1.000
_cell.length_b   1.000
_cell.length_c   1.000
_cell.angle_alpha   90.00
_cell.angle_beta   90.00
_cell.angle_gamma   90.00
#
_symmetry.space_group_name_H-M   'P 1'
#
loop_
_entity.id
_entity.type
_entity.pdbx_description
1 polymer ?
#
loop_
_entity_poly.entity_id
_entity_poly.type
_entity_poly.pdbx_seq_one_letter_code
_entity_poly.pdbx_strand_id
1 'polypeptide(L)'
;MTAITKVGAVIINNDNEKDNCPIVWYDTLKEQDSEMGNIKPWQVVNRLPGINYICRKAPLFRLLTRMSRKLPDIYNFFPKSYVLPQEYSQFLTDRKDSNKKYIYKPDNGSLGCGIVILKPDTKFNYQNTAAVMQEFVESALINNTKFDLRIYALVASIRPLRVYVYRDGVARFCSATNSSDSVFGQITNTAVNRTNPNHVSIEQITKTVTETFQELEKVTNIQKLWDKIDRIIVLTIISSLKILEAAEKKYCPPYQFQRCFQLLGFDILINSDYEPKILEVNYRPSLASDIPKEAMLKIDMLSTLLKIVTPPVSHIEKLNTSTKAQLEAQFMPKKTPPDIIQDTIRQSQGISHYDCIYPTSNSEQMTEYKKAMETTATLSSTIDVRGNIPFMDVMDNSKKQDKQQQSQLQAKSMAAASIIEKTPLSLKNLIEKKVEEKQSPKNAESKSTLPSSRQEKKPVQMRSTASLKSFPQQNNTKLHQTLSTKSISPSGNNTRPTSKLSTGREKPPPVVTTQQKKRMVTVKPLQKANTLSKKQIISPMDIGKMQHHLVSHHVGPTTRWV
;
A
#
# COMPACT_ATOMS: atom_id res chain seq x y z
N MET A 1 14.90 0.20 -18.29
CA MET A 1 15.58 0.75 -19.48
C MET A 1 15.13 0.03 -20.73
N THR A 2 15.40 -1.28 -20.90
CA THR A 2 15.00 -2.07 -22.08
C THR A 2 13.54 -1.87 -22.53
N ALA A 3 12.57 -1.88 -21.61
CA ALA A 3 11.15 -1.62 -21.92
C ALA A 3 10.84 -0.19 -22.41
N ILE A 4 11.65 0.80 -22.01
CA ILE A 4 11.55 2.20 -22.44
C ILE A 4 12.06 2.29 -23.90
N THR A 5 13.22 1.69 -24.17
CA THR A 5 13.77 1.59 -25.53
C THR A 5 12.86 0.79 -26.48
N LYS A 6 12.22 -0.30 -26.00
CA LYS A 6 11.25 -1.11 -26.76
C LYS A 6 9.99 -0.34 -27.20
N VAL A 7 9.68 0.82 -26.60
CA VAL A 7 8.59 1.72 -27.04
C VAL A 7 9.09 2.98 -27.75
N GLY A 8 10.36 3.04 -28.16
CA GLY A 8 10.94 4.22 -28.82
C GLY A 8 11.12 5.42 -27.87
N ALA A 9 11.09 5.20 -26.56
CA ALA A 9 11.27 6.25 -25.57
C ALA A 9 12.74 6.42 -25.14
N VAL A 10 13.04 7.64 -24.70
CA VAL A 10 14.34 8.04 -24.13
C VAL A 10 14.19 8.43 -22.66
N ILE A 11 15.26 8.25 -21.89
CA ILE A 11 15.35 8.73 -20.51
C ILE A 11 16.00 10.11 -20.52
N ILE A 12 15.38 11.07 -19.83
CA ILE A 12 15.91 12.43 -19.69
C ILE A 12 16.40 12.60 -18.24
N ASN A 13 17.72 12.79 -18.10
CA ASN A 13 18.40 13.05 -16.83
C ASN A 13 18.72 14.55 -16.63
N ASN A 14 18.43 15.42 -17.62
CA ASN A 14 18.75 16.85 -17.60
C ASN A 14 17.69 17.66 -16.84
N ASP A 15 18.11 18.40 -15.82
CA ASP A 15 17.24 19.26 -15.01
C ASP A 15 16.55 20.39 -15.79
N ASN A 16 17.06 20.77 -16.98
CA ASN A 16 16.49 21.80 -17.83
C ASN A 16 15.31 21.31 -18.70
N GLU A 17 15.24 20.01 -18.99
CA GLU A 17 14.21 19.41 -19.85
C GLU A 17 13.11 18.67 -19.05
N LYS A 18 13.29 18.55 -17.73
CA LYS A 18 12.39 17.81 -16.83
C LYS A 18 10.93 18.29 -16.85
N ASP A 19 10.70 19.58 -17.06
CA ASP A 19 9.35 20.16 -17.15
C ASP A 19 8.62 19.70 -18.44
N ASN A 20 9.36 19.34 -19.50
CA ASN A 20 8.80 18.97 -20.81
C ASN A 20 8.60 17.44 -20.97
N CYS A 21 9.05 16.63 -20.01
CA CYS A 21 8.89 15.17 -20.04
C CYS A 21 7.42 14.77 -19.81
N PRO A 22 6.72 14.07 -20.73
CA PRO A 22 5.32 13.71 -20.54
C PRO A 22 5.12 12.65 -19.46
N ILE A 23 6.11 11.79 -19.18
CA ILE A 23 6.07 10.76 -18.13
C ILE A 23 7.19 11.00 -17.10
N VAL A 24 6.81 11.04 -15.83
CA VAL A 24 7.71 11.13 -14.67
C VAL A 24 7.72 9.78 -13.95
N TRP A 25 8.91 9.22 -13.73
CA TRP A 25 9.06 7.93 -13.03
C TRP A 25 9.79 8.11 -11.69
N TYR A 26 9.02 8.07 -10.61
CA TYR A 26 9.54 8.01 -9.25
C TYR A 26 9.91 6.56 -8.90
N ASP A 27 11.10 6.40 -8.32
CA ASP A 27 11.75 5.11 -7.98
C ASP A 27 12.39 5.19 -6.57
N THR A 28 11.81 6.01 -5.69
CA THR A 28 12.30 6.29 -4.34
C THR A 28 11.69 5.34 -3.30
N LEU A 29 12.23 5.36 -2.07
CA LEU A 29 11.66 4.67 -0.89
C LEU A 29 11.19 5.66 0.20
N LYS A 30 11.60 6.93 0.09
CA LYS A 30 11.06 8.05 0.85
C LYS A 30 10.10 8.76 -0.08
N GLU A 31 8.83 8.80 0.31
CA GLU A 31 7.75 9.28 -0.53
C GLU A 31 6.68 9.92 0.36
N GLN A 32 6.44 11.21 0.16
CA GLN A 32 5.28 11.91 0.71
C GLN A 32 4.47 12.43 -0.48
N ASP A 33 3.14 12.35 -0.41
CA ASP A 33 2.26 12.84 -1.49
C ASP A 33 2.45 14.36 -1.73
N SER A 34 2.98 15.10 -0.75
CA SER A 34 3.41 16.49 -0.88
C SER A 34 4.48 16.73 -1.96
N GLU A 35 5.35 15.76 -2.24
CA GLU A 35 6.36 15.89 -3.32
C GLU A 35 5.75 15.96 -4.72
N MET A 36 4.49 15.56 -4.88
CA MET A 36 3.76 15.53 -6.15
C MET A 36 3.34 16.92 -6.63
N GLY A 37 3.35 17.94 -5.76
CA GLY A 37 3.10 19.34 -6.14
C GLY A 37 4.11 19.91 -7.16
N ASN A 38 5.21 19.20 -7.43
CA ASN A 38 6.19 19.58 -8.46
C ASN A 38 5.81 19.15 -9.88
N ILE A 39 4.94 18.14 -10.03
CA ILE A 39 4.54 17.55 -11.32
C ILE A 39 3.68 18.57 -12.08
N LYS A 40 4.00 18.87 -13.34
CA LYS A 40 3.27 19.91 -14.11
C LYS A 40 1.91 19.41 -14.62
N PRO A 41 0.94 20.31 -14.88
CA PRO A 41 -0.42 19.95 -15.33
C PRO A 41 -0.49 19.05 -16.58
N TRP A 42 0.55 19.06 -17.41
CA TRP A 42 0.68 18.27 -18.64
C TRP A 42 1.50 16.97 -18.49
N GLN A 43 1.99 16.67 -17.29
CA GLN A 43 2.78 15.47 -17.00
C GLN A 43 1.95 14.40 -16.31
N VAL A 44 2.32 13.15 -16.58
CA VAL A 44 1.79 11.94 -15.95
C VAL A 44 2.88 11.31 -15.07
N VAL A 45 2.56 10.90 -13.84
CA VAL A 45 3.49 10.25 -12.92
C VAL A 45 3.04 8.84 -12.55
N ASN A 46 4.02 7.94 -12.38
CA ASN A 46 3.83 6.53 -12.00
C ASN A 46 3.43 6.30 -10.53
N ARG A 47 2.78 7.29 -9.91
CA ARG A 47 2.38 7.26 -8.50
C ARG A 47 0.93 7.72 -8.35
N LEU A 48 0.11 6.94 -7.65
CA LEU A 48 -1.14 7.43 -7.06
C LEU A 48 -0.88 7.97 -5.63
N PRO A 49 -1.31 9.19 -5.28
CA PRO A 49 -1.25 9.67 -3.91
C PRO A 49 -2.18 8.86 -3.01
N GLY A 50 -1.84 8.67 -1.74
CA GLY A 50 -2.60 7.83 -0.82
C GLY A 50 -2.54 6.32 -1.07
N ILE A 51 -1.84 5.83 -2.11
CA ILE A 51 -1.79 4.39 -2.45
C ILE A 51 -1.26 3.49 -1.31
N ASN A 52 -0.50 4.08 -0.39
CA ASN A 52 -0.02 3.45 0.84
C ASN A 52 -1.14 2.89 1.73
N TYR A 53 -2.40 3.32 1.59
CA TYR A 53 -3.52 2.76 2.36
C TYR A 53 -3.94 1.34 1.94
N ILE A 54 -3.61 0.90 0.71
CA ILE A 54 -3.72 -0.52 0.31
C ILE A 54 -2.37 -1.23 0.25
N CYS A 55 -1.26 -0.50 0.20
CA CYS A 55 0.08 -1.09 0.11
C CYS A 55 0.84 -1.19 1.45
N ARG A 56 0.19 -0.83 2.56
CA ARG A 56 0.60 -1.15 3.93
C ARG A 56 -0.39 -2.15 4.51
N LYS A 57 0.11 -3.17 5.21
CA LYS A 57 -0.66 -4.33 5.68
C LYS A 57 -1.79 -3.94 6.65
N ALA A 58 -1.48 -3.16 7.68
CA ALA A 58 -2.46 -2.73 8.68
C ALA A 58 -3.55 -1.83 8.08
N PRO A 59 -3.23 -0.78 7.29
CA PRO A 59 -4.23 -0.05 6.51
C PRO A 59 -5.05 -0.92 5.55
N LEU A 60 -4.41 -1.82 4.79
CA LEU A 60 -5.09 -2.71 3.83
C LEU A 60 -6.15 -3.57 4.52
N PHE A 61 -5.75 -4.35 5.52
CA PHE A 61 -6.69 -5.26 6.20
C PHE A 61 -7.73 -4.49 7.02
N ARG A 62 -7.45 -3.24 7.45
CA ARG A 62 -8.46 -2.34 8.02
C ARG A 62 -9.52 -1.93 6.99
N LEU A 63 -9.12 -1.60 5.75
CA LEU A 63 -10.07 -1.27 4.66
C LEU A 63 -10.91 -2.49 4.27
N LEU A 64 -10.27 -3.65 4.07
CA LEU A 64 -10.94 -4.89 3.69
C LEU A 64 -11.92 -5.34 4.80
N THR A 65 -11.52 -5.34 6.07
CA THR A 65 -12.43 -5.64 7.20
C THR A 65 -13.55 -4.60 7.34
N ARG A 66 -13.29 -3.30 7.09
CA ARG A 66 -14.34 -2.26 7.09
C ARG A 66 -15.38 -2.49 6.00
N MET A 67 -14.98 -2.90 4.80
CA MET A 67 -15.90 -3.29 3.73
C MET A 67 -16.65 -4.59 4.07
N SER A 68 -15.95 -5.62 4.57
CA SER A 68 -16.54 -6.92 4.96
C SER A 68 -17.63 -6.78 6.04
N ARG A 69 -17.47 -5.86 7.00
CA ARG A 69 -18.50 -5.51 7.99
C ARG A 69 -19.79 -4.90 7.41
N LYS A 70 -19.79 -4.48 6.14
CA LYS A 70 -20.95 -3.92 5.42
C LYS A 70 -21.41 -4.81 4.24
N LEU A 71 -20.49 -5.59 3.65
CA LEU A 71 -20.69 -6.44 2.47
C LEU A 71 -19.91 -7.78 2.63
N PRO A 72 -20.31 -8.66 3.56
CA PRO A 72 -19.53 -9.86 3.91
C PRO A 72 -19.36 -10.83 2.73
N ASP A 73 -20.40 -11.04 1.93
CA ASP A 73 -20.42 -11.97 0.79
C ASP A 73 -19.54 -11.50 -0.38
N ILE A 74 -19.24 -10.20 -0.42
CA ILE A 74 -18.38 -9.58 -1.43
C ILE A 74 -16.92 -9.56 -0.94
N TYR A 75 -16.70 -9.19 0.33
CA TYR A 75 -15.38 -9.05 0.94
C TYR A 75 -15.05 -10.25 1.86
N ASN A 76 -14.92 -11.43 1.23
CA ASN A 76 -14.59 -12.73 1.82
C ASN A 76 -13.28 -13.37 1.26
N PHE A 77 -12.55 -12.59 0.47
CA PHE A 77 -11.34 -13.02 -0.25
C PHE A 77 -10.03 -12.81 0.51
N PHE A 78 -10.10 -12.63 1.83
CA PHE A 78 -8.94 -12.52 2.71
C PHE A 78 -9.20 -13.30 4.01
N PRO A 79 -8.18 -13.92 4.63
CA PRO A 79 -8.33 -14.56 5.94
C PRO A 79 -8.66 -13.56 7.04
N LYS A 80 -9.35 -14.02 8.09
CA LYS A 80 -9.73 -13.21 9.25
C LYS A 80 -8.49 -12.52 9.85
N SER A 81 -8.56 -11.20 9.97
CA SER A 81 -7.41 -10.34 10.24
C SER A 81 -7.74 -9.29 11.31
N TYR A 82 -6.80 -9.07 12.23
CA TYR A 82 -6.87 -8.13 13.34
C TYR A 82 -5.72 -7.12 13.24
N VAL A 83 -6.04 -5.83 13.30
CA VAL A 83 -5.07 -4.74 13.20
C VAL A 83 -4.57 -4.37 14.60
N LEU A 84 -3.27 -4.56 14.83
CA LEU A 84 -2.62 -4.34 16.12
C LEU A 84 -2.05 -2.91 16.21
N PRO A 85 -2.07 -2.26 17.39
CA PRO A 85 -2.53 -2.77 18.70
C PRO A 85 -4.05 -2.89 18.88
N GLN A 86 -4.87 -2.22 18.06
CA GLN A 86 -6.26 -1.90 18.43
C GLN A 86 -7.18 -3.12 18.59
N GLU A 87 -6.99 -4.17 17.79
CA GLU A 87 -7.81 -5.40 17.83
C GLU A 87 -7.13 -6.54 18.60
N TYR A 88 -6.07 -6.27 19.37
CA TYR A 88 -5.31 -7.31 20.10
C TYR A 88 -6.14 -8.03 21.16
N SER A 89 -7.00 -7.31 21.88
CA SER A 89 -7.91 -7.90 22.87
C SER A 89 -8.94 -8.82 22.22
N GLN A 90 -9.49 -8.45 21.05
CA GLN A 90 -10.40 -9.29 20.29
C GLN A 90 -9.69 -10.54 19.75
N PHE A 91 -8.47 -10.40 19.23
CA PHE A 91 -7.63 -11.53 18.84
C PHE A 91 -7.41 -12.51 20.00
N LEU A 92 -7.09 -12.02 21.20
CA LEU A 92 -6.91 -12.88 22.38
C LEU A 92 -8.19 -13.58 22.81
N THR A 93 -9.36 -12.94 22.68
CA THR A 93 -10.66 -13.59 22.92
C THR A 93 -10.93 -14.67 21.88
N ASP A 94 -10.91 -14.30 20.60
CA ASP A 94 -11.24 -15.19 19.47
C ASP A 94 -10.27 -16.37 19.32
N ARG A 95 -9.05 -16.26 19.87
CA ARG A 95 -8.04 -17.32 19.85
C ARG A 95 -8.22 -18.38 20.94
N LYS A 96 -8.73 -18.02 22.13
CA LYS A 96 -8.73 -18.89 23.34
C LYS A 96 -9.29 -20.28 23.08
N ASP A 97 -10.41 -20.34 22.36
CA ASP A 97 -11.16 -21.56 22.10
C ASP A 97 -10.89 -22.10 20.68
N SER A 98 -9.78 -21.69 20.06
CA SER A 98 -9.43 -22.02 18.67
C SER A 98 -8.14 -22.84 18.59
N ASN A 99 -8.22 -24.03 17.98
CA ASN A 99 -7.04 -24.81 17.60
C ASN A 99 -6.39 -24.28 16.29
N LYS A 100 -6.39 -22.95 16.09
CA LYS A 100 -5.97 -22.30 14.85
C LYS A 100 -4.53 -21.81 14.92
N LYS A 101 -3.81 -21.96 13.81
CA LYS A 101 -2.54 -21.27 13.54
C LYS A 101 -2.81 -19.81 13.15
N TYR A 102 -1.94 -18.90 13.58
CA TYR A 102 -1.99 -17.49 13.17
C TYR A 102 -0.64 -17.03 12.60
N ILE A 103 -0.64 -15.96 11.83
CA ILE A 103 0.56 -15.31 11.29
C ILE A 103 0.57 -13.82 11.65
N TYR A 104 1.61 -13.41 12.38
CA TYR A 104 1.91 -12.01 12.68
C TYR A 104 2.76 -11.42 11.56
N LYS A 105 2.39 -10.22 11.09
CA LYS A 105 3.08 -9.48 10.03
C LYS A 105 3.26 -8.01 10.46
N PRO A 106 4.50 -7.52 10.70
CA PRO A 106 4.76 -6.10 10.96
C PRO A 106 4.35 -5.23 9.77
N ASP A 107 3.75 -4.06 10.01
CA ASP A 107 3.20 -3.23 8.93
C ASP A 107 4.28 -2.63 8.01
N ASN A 108 5.42 -2.25 8.58
CA ASN A 108 6.62 -1.83 7.84
C ASN A 108 7.47 -3.03 7.33
N GLY A 109 7.03 -4.27 7.55
CA GLY A 109 7.78 -5.49 7.22
C GLY A 109 7.76 -5.81 5.74
N SER A 110 8.91 -6.22 5.20
CA SER A 110 9.11 -6.72 3.83
C SER A 110 10.08 -7.90 3.83
N LEU A 111 10.20 -8.62 2.70
CA LEU A 111 11.12 -9.75 2.51
C LEU A 111 10.98 -10.91 3.54
N GLY A 112 9.84 -11.00 4.24
CA GLY A 112 9.62 -11.95 5.33
C GLY A 112 10.12 -11.50 6.72
N CYS A 113 10.81 -10.36 6.81
CA CYS A 113 11.42 -9.89 8.05
C CYS A 113 10.38 -9.62 9.15
N GLY A 114 10.56 -10.25 10.31
CA GLY A 114 9.69 -10.09 11.48
C GLY A 114 8.34 -10.81 11.40
N ILE A 115 8.12 -11.64 10.36
CA ILE A 115 6.96 -12.55 10.32
C ILE A 115 7.15 -13.63 11.39
N VAL A 116 6.07 -13.93 12.13
CA VAL A 116 6.03 -15.01 13.13
C VAL A 116 4.78 -15.85 12.88
N ILE A 117 4.93 -17.17 12.83
CA ILE A 117 3.80 -18.11 12.81
C ILE A 117 3.56 -18.59 14.25
N LEU A 118 2.34 -18.40 14.73
CA LEU A 118 1.91 -18.77 16.07
C LEU A 118 1.16 -20.11 15.95
N LYS A 119 1.69 -21.16 16.57
CA LYS A 119 0.95 -22.41 16.82
C LYS A 119 -0.07 -22.15 17.95
N PRO A 120 -1.15 -22.95 18.11
CA PRO A 120 -2.28 -22.64 18.99
C PRO A 120 -1.89 -22.17 20.40
N ASP A 121 -0.94 -22.84 21.06
CA ASP A 121 -0.48 -22.53 22.43
C ASP A 121 0.66 -21.49 22.52
N THR A 122 1.17 -21.00 21.39
CA THR A 122 2.33 -20.08 21.37
C THR A 122 1.99 -18.73 22.02
N LYS A 123 2.43 -18.52 23.27
CA LYS A 123 2.42 -17.21 23.92
C LYS A 123 3.23 -16.23 23.07
N PHE A 124 2.65 -15.07 22.78
CA PHE A 124 3.24 -14.07 21.89
C PHE A 124 3.05 -12.67 22.48
N ASN A 125 4.13 -11.90 22.53
CA ASN A 125 4.10 -10.49 22.90
C ASN A 125 4.40 -9.68 21.63
N TYR A 126 3.39 -9.01 21.09
CA TYR A 126 3.56 -8.18 19.90
C TYR A 126 4.38 -6.91 20.23
N GLN A 127 5.18 -6.45 19.27
CA GLN A 127 5.81 -5.12 19.37
C GLN A 127 4.70 -4.07 19.27
N ASN A 128 4.68 -3.06 20.16
CA ASN A 128 3.63 -2.04 20.23
C ASN A 128 3.73 -1.01 19.08
N THR A 129 3.55 -1.51 17.87
CA THR A 129 3.69 -0.85 16.57
C THR A 129 2.60 -1.40 15.65
N ALA A 130 2.33 -0.70 14.53
CA ALA A 130 1.34 -1.17 13.57
C ALA A 130 1.74 -2.54 12.99
N ALA A 131 0.82 -3.50 13.08
CA ALA A 131 0.99 -4.86 12.56
C ALA A 131 -0.37 -5.51 12.28
N VAL A 132 -0.36 -6.66 11.62
CA VAL A 132 -1.55 -7.49 11.41
C VAL A 132 -1.31 -8.86 12.00
N MET A 133 -2.28 -9.33 12.79
CA MET A 133 -2.41 -10.73 13.16
C MET A 133 -3.50 -11.34 12.29
N GLN A 134 -3.24 -12.49 11.68
CA GLN A 134 -4.08 -13.04 10.63
C GLN A 134 -4.22 -14.56 10.79
N GLU A 135 -5.39 -15.14 10.53
CA GLU A 135 -5.54 -16.60 10.49
C GLU A 135 -4.63 -17.18 9.40
N PHE A 136 -3.89 -18.24 9.73
CA PHE A 136 -3.00 -18.89 8.77
C PHE A 136 -3.83 -19.67 7.75
N VAL A 137 -3.52 -19.50 6.47
CA VAL A 137 -4.19 -20.18 5.36
C VAL A 137 -3.29 -21.31 4.86
N GLU A 138 -3.81 -22.54 4.91
CA GLU A 138 -3.17 -23.69 4.27
C GLU A 138 -3.26 -23.55 2.75
N SER A 139 -2.17 -23.88 2.06
CA SER A 139 -1.97 -23.58 0.63
C SER A 139 -2.38 -24.75 -0.26
N ALA A 140 -2.81 -24.45 -1.49
CA ALA A 140 -2.63 -25.38 -2.59
C ALA A 140 -1.13 -25.70 -2.74
N LEU A 141 -0.81 -26.94 -3.09
CA LEU A 141 0.56 -27.42 -3.24
C LEU A 141 0.75 -27.99 -4.64
N ILE A 142 1.92 -27.74 -5.24
CA ILE A 142 2.38 -28.43 -6.44
C ILE A 142 3.64 -29.19 -6.03
N ASN A 143 3.72 -30.49 -6.31
CA ASN A 143 4.82 -31.37 -5.89
C ASN A 143 5.14 -31.24 -4.37
N ASN A 144 4.09 -31.30 -3.53
CA ASN A 144 4.17 -31.09 -2.07
C ASN A 144 4.86 -29.78 -1.63
N THR A 145 4.90 -28.77 -2.51
CA THR A 145 5.61 -27.52 -2.30
C THR A 145 4.63 -26.34 -2.35
N LYS A 146 4.70 -25.49 -1.33
CA LYS A 146 3.86 -24.30 -1.19
C LYS A 146 4.33 -23.19 -2.13
N PHE A 147 3.40 -22.41 -2.66
CA PHE A 147 3.69 -21.28 -3.54
C PHE A 147 2.75 -20.10 -3.29
N ASP A 148 3.12 -18.92 -3.78
CA ASP A 148 2.18 -17.81 -3.97
C ASP A 148 2.43 -17.09 -5.29
N LEU A 149 1.49 -16.24 -5.67
CA LEU A 149 1.44 -15.56 -6.97
C LEU A 149 1.67 -14.06 -6.79
N ARG A 150 2.68 -13.52 -7.46
CA ARG A 150 2.84 -12.09 -7.72
C ARG A 150 2.12 -11.75 -9.03
N ILE A 151 0.90 -11.23 -8.92
CA ILE A 151 0.10 -10.73 -10.05
C ILE A 151 0.38 -9.24 -10.24
N TYR A 152 0.45 -8.78 -11.48
CA TYR A 152 0.73 -7.38 -11.81
C TYR A 152 -0.51 -6.65 -12.30
N ALA A 153 -0.92 -5.61 -11.57
CA ALA A 153 -2.09 -4.78 -11.89
C ALA A 153 -1.67 -3.33 -12.18
N LEU A 154 -2.22 -2.74 -13.24
CA LEU A 154 -2.05 -1.33 -13.58
C LEU A 154 -3.35 -0.57 -13.26
N VAL A 155 -3.29 0.31 -12.27
CA VAL A 155 -4.34 1.33 -12.06
C VAL A 155 -3.99 2.52 -12.94
N ALA A 156 -4.62 2.60 -14.12
CA ALA A 156 -4.32 3.65 -15.12
C ALA A 156 -5.06 4.97 -14.85
N SER A 157 -6.12 4.92 -14.04
CA SER A 157 -7.00 6.04 -13.71
C SER A 157 -7.83 5.69 -12.48
N ILE A 158 -8.19 6.66 -11.63
CA ILE A 158 -9.19 6.46 -10.56
C ILE A 158 -10.52 7.20 -10.80
N ARG A 159 -10.60 8.21 -11.67
CA ARG A 159 -11.81 9.03 -11.87
C ARG A 159 -12.11 9.39 -13.34
N PRO A 160 -12.70 8.49 -14.15
CA PRO A 160 -13.30 7.21 -13.75
C PRO A 160 -12.26 6.09 -13.59
N LEU A 161 -12.51 5.16 -12.66
CA LEU A 161 -11.60 4.05 -12.38
C LEU A 161 -11.29 3.23 -13.64
N ARG A 162 -10.00 2.88 -13.82
CA ARG A 162 -9.50 2.01 -14.88
C ARG A 162 -8.44 1.08 -14.31
N VAL A 163 -8.69 -0.22 -14.35
CA VAL A 163 -7.77 -1.25 -13.84
C VAL A 163 -7.51 -2.27 -14.94
N TYR A 164 -6.23 -2.54 -15.18
CA TYR A 164 -5.76 -3.63 -16.04
C TYR A 164 -4.98 -4.67 -15.24
N VAL A 165 -5.03 -5.94 -15.64
CA VAL A 165 -4.19 -7.01 -15.10
C VAL A 165 -3.38 -7.65 -16.21
N TYR A 166 -2.09 -7.88 -15.95
CA TYR A 166 -1.19 -8.59 -16.84
C TYR A 166 -1.45 -10.10 -16.69
N ARG A 167 -1.68 -10.81 -17.80
CA ARG A 167 -2.01 -12.24 -17.86
C ARG A 167 -0.79 -13.16 -17.77
N ASP A 168 0.17 -12.75 -16.96
CA ASP A 168 1.20 -13.60 -16.35
C ASP A 168 1.71 -12.89 -15.08
N GLY A 169 2.69 -13.46 -14.40
CA GLY A 169 3.33 -12.88 -13.24
C GLY A 169 4.50 -13.72 -12.78
N VAL A 170 4.72 -13.75 -11.47
CA VAL A 170 5.79 -14.56 -10.88
C VAL A 170 5.20 -15.44 -9.77
N ALA A 171 5.24 -16.74 -9.98
CA ALA A 171 4.92 -17.72 -8.94
C ALA A 171 6.19 -18.02 -8.14
N ARG A 172 6.14 -17.81 -6.83
CA ARG A 172 7.28 -17.99 -5.91
C ARG A 172 7.03 -19.22 -5.07
N PHE A 173 7.92 -20.19 -5.17
CA PHE A 173 7.80 -21.47 -4.46
C PHE A 173 8.71 -21.50 -3.25
N CYS A 174 8.27 -22.23 -2.23
CA CYS A 174 9.09 -22.71 -1.13
C CYS A 174 10.26 -23.57 -1.66
N SER A 175 11.40 -23.52 -0.97
CA SER A 175 12.61 -24.32 -1.31
C SER A 175 12.67 -25.65 -0.56
N ALA A 176 11.71 -25.91 0.33
CA ALA A 176 11.47 -27.22 0.94
C ALA A 176 9.98 -27.57 0.83
N THR A 177 9.67 -28.86 0.99
CA THR A 177 8.28 -29.33 0.98
C THR A 177 7.49 -28.81 2.19
N ASN A 178 6.17 -28.74 2.04
CA ASN A 178 5.23 -28.30 3.08
C ASN A 178 5.21 -29.24 4.31
N SER A 179 5.72 -30.48 4.16
CA SER A 179 5.93 -31.43 5.24
C SER A 179 7.17 -31.13 6.11
N SER A 180 7.99 -30.15 5.75
CA SER A 180 9.08 -29.68 6.62
C SER A 180 8.58 -28.62 7.61
N ASP A 181 8.86 -28.79 8.91
CA ASP A 181 8.66 -27.71 9.91
C ASP A 181 9.81 -26.69 9.83
N SER A 182 10.03 -26.16 8.61
CA SER A 182 11.10 -25.24 8.27
C SER A 182 10.52 -23.96 7.65
N VAL A 183 11.20 -22.83 7.84
CA VAL A 183 10.82 -21.56 7.21
C VAL A 183 10.82 -21.69 5.68
N PHE A 184 11.72 -22.51 5.13
CA PHE A 184 11.86 -22.82 3.71
C PHE A 184 10.69 -23.62 3.11
N GLY A 185 9.86 -24.27 3.93
CA GLY A 185 8.60 -24.90 3.52
C GLY A 185 7.37 -24.02 3.76
N GLN A 186 7.46 -23.03 4.65
CA GLN A 186 6.31 -22.27 5.15
C GLN A 186 6.19 -20.85 4.57
N ILE A 187 7.32 -20.23 4.18
CA ILE A 187 7.40 -18.87 3.63
C ILE A 187 7.91 -18.90 2.18
N THR A 188 7.13 -18.29 1.29
CA THR A 188 7.27 -18.26 -0.18
C THR A 188 8.27 -17.21 -0.70
N ASN A 189 8.69 -16.24 0.13
CA ASN A 189 9.55 -15.14 -0.32
C ASN A 189 10.89 -15.66 -0.90
N THR A 190 11.15 -15.40 -2.18
CA THR A 190 12.37 -15.85 -2.88
C THR A 190 13.67 -15.44 -2.18
N ALA A 191 13.68 -14.28 -1.52
CA ALA A 191 14.81 -13.80 -0.71
C ALA A 191 15.15 -14.72 0.48
N VAL A 192 14.17 -15.41 1.06
CA VAL A 192 14.35 -16.41 2.11
C VAL A 192 14.73 -17.76 1.48
N ASN A 193 14.02 -18.18 0.44
CA ASN A 193 14.26 -19.47 -0.21
C ASN A 193 15.64 -19.59 -0.90
N ARG A 194 16.24 -18.47 -1.32
CA ARG A 194 17.64 -18.39 -1.78
C ARG A 194 18.69 -18.68 -0.70
N THR A 195 18.36 -18.56 0.58
CA THR A 195 19.30 -18.84 1.69
C THR A 195 19.10 -20.24 2.30
N ASN A 196 18.45 -21.14 1.58
CA ASN A 196 18.32 -22.54 1.97
C ASN A 196 19.69 -23.26 1.83
N PRO A 197 20.25 -23.87 2.90
CA PRO A 197 21.53 -24.58 2.85
C PRO A 197 21.60 -25.73 1.84
N ASN A 198 20.46 -26.25 1.38
CA ASN A 198 20.40 -27.34 0.40
C ASN A 198 20.59 -26.86 -1.06
N HIS A 199 20.92 -25.57 -1.29
CA HIS A 199 21.32 -25.01 -2.58
C HIS A 199 20.38 -25.32 -3.76
N VAL A 200 19.09 -25.00 -3.58
CA VAL A 200 18.03 -25.18 -4.59
C VAL A 200 18.19 -24.19 -5.76
N SER A 201 17.96 -24.65 -7.00
CA SER A 201 18.09 -23.80 -8.20
C SER A 201 16.96 -22.77 -8.29
N ILE A 202 17.23 -21.64 -8.94
CA ILE A 202 16.31 -20.49 -8.96
C ILE A 202 14.99 -20.80 -9.70
N GLU A 203 15.05 -21.68 -10.71
CA GLU A 203 13.91 -22.17 -11.52
C GLU A 203 12.97 -23.11 -10.74
N GLN A 204 13.43 -23.69 -9.64
CA GLN A 204 12.57 -24.48 -8.74
C GLN A 204 11.77 -23.56 -7.81
N ILE A 205 12.37 -22.46 -7.34
CA ILE A 205 11.74 -21.52 -6.41
C ILE A 205 11.05 -20.33 -7.10
N THR A 206 11.15 -20.21 -8.43
CA THR A 206 10.56 -19.10 -9.21
C THR A 206 10.19 -19.58 -10.61
N LYS A 207 8.92 -19.40 -10.97
CA LYS A 207 8.31 -19.71 -12.28
C LYS A 207 7.39 -18.56 -12.71
N THR A 208 6.89 -18.57 -13.95
CA THR A 208 5.77 -17.68 -14.30
C THR A 208 4.43 -18.21 -13.77
N VAL A 209 3.41 -17.36 -13.75
CA VAL A 209 2.04 -17.74 -13.37
C VAL A 209 1.46 -18.66 -14.44
N THR A 210 1.73 -18.41 -15.73
CA THR A 210 1.32 -19.29 -16.84
C THR A 210 1.83 -20.73 -16.64
N GLU A 211 3.12 -20.90 -16.36
CA GLU A 211 3.73 -22.23 -16.10
C GLU A 211 3.12 -22.91 -14.86
N THR A 212 2.74 -22.12 -13.85
CA THR A 212 2.13 -22.62 -12.61
C THR A 212 0.67 -22.99 -12.83
N PHE A 213 -0.04 -22.28 -13.72
CA PHE A 213 -1.44 -22.52 -14.01
C PHE A 213 -1.64 -23.75 -14.89
N GLN A 214 -0.73 -24.04 -15.82
CA GLN A 214 -0.69 -25.32 -16.57
C GLN A 214 -0.60 -26.56 -15.66
N GLU A 215 0.02 -26.45 -14.48
CA GLU A 215 0.01 -27.51 -13.48
C GLU A 215 -1.32 -27.57 -12.70
N LEU A 216 -1.97 -26.42 -12.46
CA LEU A 216 -3.24 -26.32 -11.76
C LEU A 216 -4.48 -26.64 -12.64
N GLU A 217 -4.38 -26.57 -13.97
CA GLU A 217 -5.44 -27.00 -14.92
C GLU A 217 -5.87 -28.46 -14.69
N LYS A 218 -4.96 -29.28 -14.14
CA LYS A 218 -5.17 -30.69 -13.79
C LYS A 218 -6.14 -30.89 -12.62
N VAL A 219 -6.42 -29.84 -11.84
CA VAL A 219 -7.18 -29.90 -10.57
C VAL A 219 -8.20 -28.77 -10.38
N THR A 220 -8.11 -27.65 -11.12
CA THR A 220 -9.06 -26.53 -11.02
C THR A 220 -9.22 -25.76 -12.34
N ASN A 221 -10.32 -25.02 -12.47
CA ASN A 221 -10.61 -24.24 -13.67
C ASN A 221 -9.88 -22.88 -13.63
N ILE A 222 -8.88 -22.71 -14.49
CA ILE A 222 -8.03 -21.51 -14.51
C ILE A 222 -8.76 -20.23 -14.92
N GLN A 223 -9.77 -20.28 -15.80
CA GLN A 223 -10.54 -19.08 -16.12
C GLN A 223 -11.28 -18.56 -14.87
N LYS A 224 -12.00 -19.44 -14.16
CA LYS A 224 -12.66 -19.10 -12.89
C LYS A 224 -11.67 -18.65 -11.82
N LEU A 225 -10.43 -19.14 -11.84
CA LEU A 225 -9.37 -18.67 -10.93
C LEU A 225 -8.92 -17.25 -11.27
N TRP A 226 -8.73 -16.92 -12.55
CA TRP A 226 -8.46 -15.56 -13.02
C TRP A 226 -9.63 -14.61 -12.72
N ASP A 227 -10.88 -15.01 -12.97
CA ASP A 227 -12.07 -14.20 -12.69
C ASP A 227 -12.14 -13.79 -11.20
N LYS A 228 -11.78 -14.72 -10.31
CA LYS A 228 -11.68 -14.47 -8.85
C LYS A 228 -10.50 -13.56 -8.49
N ILE A 229 -9.34 -13.73 -9.14
CA ILE A 229 -8.16 -12.87 -8.96
C ILE A 229 -8.45 -11.42 -9.40
N ASP A 230 -9.13 -11.24 -10.54
CA ASP A 230 -9.53 -9.93 -11.04
C ASP A 230 -10.51 -9.25 -10.08
N ARG A 231 -11.51 -9.99 -9.60
CA ARG A 231 -12.45 -9.54 -8.56
C ARG A 231 -11.73 -9.09 -7.29
N ILE A 232 -10.74 -9.86 -6.81
CA ILE A 232 -9.90 -9.48 -5.65
C ILE A 232 -9.21 -8.13 -5.88
N ILE A 233 -8.59 -7.96 -7.05
CA ILE A 233 -7.81 -6.77 -7.39
C ILE A 233 -8.72 -5.54 -7.45
N VAL A 234 -9.86 -5.63 -8.14
CA VAL A 234 -10.83 -4.54 -8.29
C VAL A 234 -11.47 -4.17 -6.95
N LEU A 235 -11.98 -5.14 -6.18
CA LEU A 235 -12.59 -4.88 -4.87
C LEU A 235 -11.58 -4.31 -3.86
N THR A 236 -10.32 -4.77 -3.89
CA THR A 236 -9.26 -4.19 -3.05
C THR A 236 -9.04 -2.71 -3.36
N ILE A 237 -8.96 -2.33 -4.64
CA ILE A 237 -8.81 -0.93 -5.05
C ILE A 237 -10.06 -0.12 -4.65
N ILE A 238 -11.27 -0.65 -4.92
CA ILE A 238 -12.55 -0.01 -4.56
C ILE A 238 -12.65 0.28 -3.05
N SER A 239 -12.17 -0.60 -2.17
CA SER A 239 -12.19 -0.39 -0.71
C SER A 239 -11.48 0.90 -0.25
N SER A 240 -10.56 1.41 -1.08
CA SER A 240 -9.75 2.61 -0.83
C SER A 240 -10.17 3.83 -1.66
N LEU A 241 -11.05 3.66 -2.66
CA LEU A 241 -11.23 4.61 -3.76
C LEU A 241 -11.46 6.05 -3.29
N LYS A 242 -12.41 6.26 -2.38
CA LYS A 242 -12.73 7.60 -1.82
C LYS A 242 -11.54 8.29 -1.12
N ILE A 243 -10.56 7.53 -0.62
CA ILE A 243 -9.32 8.08 -0.05
C ILE A 243 -8.34 8.45 -1.18
N LEU A 244 -8.20 7.58 -2.19
CA LEU A 244 -7.38 7.87 -3.38
C LEU A 244 -7.89 9.10 -4.13
N GLU A 245 -9.20 9.24 -4.31
CA GLU A 245 -9.84 10.39 -4.96
C GLU A 245 -9.59 11.71 -4.20
N ALA A 246 -9.68 11.67 -2.87
CA ALA A 246 -9.41 12.82 -2.00
C ALA A 246 -7.92 13.20 -2.01
N ALA A 247 -7.03 12.21 -2.03
CA ALA A 247 -5.59 12.41 -2.14
C ALA A 247 -5.19 12.94 -3.52
N GLU A 248 -5.76 12.41 -4.60
CA GLU A 248 -5.55 12.88 -5.98
C GLU A 248 -6.01 14.34 -6.12
N LYS A 249 -7.24 14.66 -5.71
CA LYS A 249 -7.76 16.04 -5.72
C LYS A 249 -6.86 17.03 -4.96
N LYS A 250 -6.13 16.58 -3.93
CA LYS A 250 -5.23 17.40 -3.12
C LYS A 250 -3.80 17.52 -3.67
N TYR A 251 -3.23 16.44 -4.20
CA TYR A 251 -1.79 16.33 -4.50
C TYR A 251 -1.47 16.09 -5.99
N CYS A 252 -2.40 15.54 -6.76
CA CYS A 252 -2.26 15.25 -8.19
C CYS A 252 -3.58 15.55 -8.93
N PRO A 253 -4.13 16.79 -8.85
CA PRO A 253 -5.41 17.06 -9.49
C PRO A 253 -5.31 16.80 -11.00
N PRO A 254 -6.27 16.09 -11.62
CA PRO A 254 -6.30 15.89 -13.05
C PRO A 254 -6.74 17.17 -13.77
N TYR A 255 -6.37 17.29 -15.04
CA TYR A 255 -6.58 18.52 -15.83
C TYR A 255 -7.35 18.19 -17.12
N GLN A 256 -6.67 18.11 -18.26
CA GLN A 256 -7.29 17.61 -19.50
C GLN A 256 -7.48 16.10 -19.44
N PHE A 257 -6.50 15.38 -18.87
CA PHE A 257 -6.46 13.92 -18.74
C PHE A 257 -5.95 13.50 -17.35
N GLN A 258 -5.88 12.18 -17.13
CA GLN A 258 -5.37 11.58 -15.89
C GLN A 258 -3.86 11.66 -15.75
N ARG A 259 -3.40 12.15 -14.60
CA ARG A 259 -1.98 12.47 -14.36
C ARG A 259 -1.27 11.51 -13.42
N CYS A 260 -1.98 10.56 -12.84
CA CYS A 260 -1.43 9.64 -11.86
C CYS A 260 -1.89 8.20 -12.16
N PHE A 261 -0.94 7.30 -12.40
CA PHE A 261 -1.16 5.86 -12.55
C PHE A 261 -0.32 5.09 -11.53
N GLN A 262 -0.56 3.79 -11.38
CA GLN A 262 0.25 2.94 -10.51
C GLN A 262 0.38 1.52 -11.06
N LEU A 263 1.61 1.01 -11.14
CA LEU A 263 1.87 -0.43 -11.20
C LEU A 263 1.85 -0.98 -9.76
N LEU A 264 1.01 -1.99 -9.51
CA LEU A 264 0.87 -2.70 -8.26
C LEU A 264 1.29 -4.17 -8.45
N GLY A 265 1.99 -4.72 -7.46
CA GLY A 265 2.14 -6.17 -7.31
C GLY A 265 1.18 -6.68 -6.25
N PHE A 266 0.21 -7.49 -6.62
CA PHE A 266 -0.65 -8.21 -5.69
C PHE A 266 0.00 -9.53 -5.33
N ASP A 267 0.07 -9.85 -4.04
CA ASP A 267 0.58 -11.12 -3.53
C ASP A 267 -0.64 -11.96 -3.12
N ILE A 268 -0.91 -13.02 -3.89
CA ILE A 268 -2.12 -13.85 -3.76
C ILE A 268 -1.71 -15.30 -3.48
N LEU A 269 -2.25 -15.86 -2.40
CA LEU A 269 -2.14 -17.28 -2.07
C LEU A 269 -3.33 -18.02 -2.70
N ILE A 270 -3.11 -19.21 -3.25
CA ILE A 270 -4.20 -20.13 -3.57
C ILE A 270 -4.32 -21.09 -2.37
N ASN A 271 -5.51 -21.17 -1.74
CA ASN A 271 -5.70 -22.08 -0.60
C ASN A 271 -5.92 -23.53 -1.05
N SER A 272 -6.01 -24.46 -0.09
CA SER A 272 -6.30 -25.89 -0.31
C SER A 272 -7.50 -26.18 -1.21
N ASP A 273 -8.47 -25.28 -1.25
CA ASP A 273 -9.76 -25.43 -1.91
C ASP A 273 -9.78 -24.73 -3.29
N TYR A 274 -8.60 -24.28 -3.75
CA TYR A 274 -8.36 -23.48 -4.95
C TYR A 274 -9.05 -22.12 -4.97
N GLU A 275 -9.36 -21.56 -3.78
CA GLU A 275 -9.80 -20.18 -3.61
C GLU A 275 -8.61 -19.22 -3.46
N PRO A 276 -8.49 -18.18 -4.31
CA PRO A 276 -7.46 -17.17 -4.15
C PRO A 276 -7.75 -16.28 -2.92
N LYS A 277 -6.70 -15.96 -2.16
CA LYS A 277 -6.73 -15.09 -0.98
C LYS A 277 -5.61 -14.06 -1.03
N ILE A 278 -5.94 -12.78 -0.84
CA ILE A 278 -4.93 -11.70 -0.84
C ILE A 278 -4.07 -11.70 0.43
N LEU A 279 -2.74 -11.61 0.27
CA LEU A 279 -1.76 -11.56 1.35
C LEU A 279 -1.23 -10.14 1.62
N GLU A 280 -0.95 -9.39 0.56
CA GLU A 280 -0.52 -7.97 0.57
C GLU A 280 -0.62 -7.34 -0.82
N VAL A 281 -0.49 -6.01 -0.90
CA VAL A 281 -0.27 -5.26 -2.15
C VAL A 281 1.04 -4.48 -2.03
N ASN A 282 1.83 -4.46 -3.09
CA ASN A 282 3.11 -3.78 -3.19
C ASN A 282 3.00 -2.62 -4.20
N TYR A 283 3.17 -1.36 -3.73
CA TYR A 283 3.20 -0.18 -4.61
C TYR A 283 4.45 -0.12 -5.50
N ARG A 284 5.52 -0.82 -5.09
CA ARG A 284 6.79 -0.95 -5.81
C ARG A 284 7.16 -2.43 -5.89
N PRO A 285 6.52 -3.22 -6.77
CA PRO A 285 6.91 -4.61 -6.97
C PRO A 285 8.32 -4.69 -7.57
N SER A 286 9.07 -5.75 -7.24
CA SER A 286 10.43 -5.93 -7.78
C SER A 286 10.41 -6.05 -9.30
N LEU A 287 11.20 -5.20 -9.95
CA LEU A 287 11.45 -5.21 -11.40
C LEU A 287 12.81 -5.85 -11.75
N ALA A 288 13.62 -6.25 -10.76
CA ALA A 288 14.70 -7.21 -10.97
C ALA A 288 14.11 -8.57 -11.38
N SER A 289 14.86 -9.38 -12.10
CA SER A 289 14.40 -10.70 -12.57
C SER A 289 15.44 -11.75 -12.25
N ASP A 290 14.93 -12.93 -11.90
CA ASP A 290 15.66 -14.06 -11.34
C ASP A 290 15.87 -15.15 -12.40
N ILE A 291 14.94 -15.26 -13.36
CA ILE A 291 15.00 -16.18 -14.52
C ILE A 291 14.76 -15.43 -15.85
N PRO A 292 15.22 -15.94 -17.01
CA PRO A 292 15.03 -15.27 -18.31
C PRO A 292 13.56 -15.02 -18.70
N LYS A 293 12.64 -15.95 -18.37
CA LYS A 293 11.20 -15.81 -18.64
C LYS A 293 10.60 -14.62 -17.89
N GLU A 294 11.01 -14.42 -16.64
CA GLU A 294 10.62 -13.28 -15.81
C GLU A 294 11.18 -11.96 -16.37
N ALA A 295 12.40 -11.96 -16.91
CA ALA A 295 12.95 -10.78 -17.57
C ALA A 295 12.12 -10.42 -18.82
N MET A 296 11.75 -11.41 -19.64
CA MET A 296 10.93 -11.20 -20.84
C MET A 296 9.53 -10.65 -20.49
N LEU A 297 8.81 -11.27 -19.55
CA LEU A 297 7.47 -10.84 -19.17
C LEU A 297 7.46 -9.44 -18.54
N LYS A 298 8.47 -9.10 -17.72
CA LYS A 298 8.58 -7.75 -17.14
C LYS A 298 8.95 -6.69 -18.17
N ILE A 299 9.78 -7.03 -19.16
CA ILE A 299 10.09 -6.13 -20.28
C ILE A 299 8.83 -5.86 -21.10
N ASP A 300 8.03 -6.87 -21.41
CA ASP A 300 6.78 -6.65 -22.17
C ASP A 300 5.74 -5.89 -21.34
N MET A 301 5.43 -6.33 -20.13
CA MET A 301 4.56 -5.64 -19.17
C MET A 301 4.90 -4.16 -19.08
N LEU A 302 6.15 -3.79 -18.81
CA LEU A 302 6.55 -2.39 -18.69
C LEU A 302 6.43 -1.63 -20.02
N SER A 303 6.66 -2.30 -21.16
CA SER A 303 6.51 -1.68 -22.49
C SER A 303 5.04 -1.38 -22.79
N THR A 304 4.16 -2.35 -22.54
CA THR A 304 2.73 -2.24 -22.79
C THR A 304 2.07 -1.28 -21.80
N LEU A 305 2.51 -1.27 -20.53
CA LEU A 305 2.15 -0.23 -19.55
C LEU A 305 2.53 1.17 -20.04
N LEU A 306 3.75 1.36 -20.56
CA LEU A 306 4.17 2.67 -21.08
C LEU A 306 3.26 3.14 -22.21
N LYS A 307 2.87 2.25 -23.14
CA LYS A 307 1.88 2.58 -24.19
C LYS A 307 0.53 3.02 -23.60
N ILE A 308 0.03 2.35 -22.57
CA ILE A 308 -1.26 2.68 -21.92
C ILE A 308 -1.24 4.06 -21.25
N VAL A 309 -0.12 4.46 -20.64
CA VAL A 309 -0.04 5.70 -19.83
C VAL A 309 0.58 6.89 -20.58
N THR A 310 0.93 6.73 -21.86
CA THR A 310 1.52 7.79 -22.68
C THR A 310 0.45 8.76 -23.19
N PRO A 311 0.54 10.07 -22.90
CA PRO A 311 -0.37 11.06 -23.48
C PRO A 311 -0.43 11.02 -25.02
N PRO A 312 -1.54 11.46 -25.66
CA PRO A 312 -1.67 11.46 -27.11
C PRO A 312 -0.50 12.14 -27.83
N VAL A 313 -0.17 11.71 -29.05
CA VAL A 313 0.94 12.30 -29.83
C VAL A 313 0.79 13.82 -29.99
N SER A 314 -0.44 14.31 -30.24
CA SER A 314 -0.74 15.75 -30.34
C SER A 314 -0.61 16.53 -29.03
N HIS A 315 -0.50 15.86 -27.88
CA HIS A 315 -0.07 16.46 -26.62
C HIS A 315 1.45 16.57 -26.56
N ILE A 316 2.16 15.49 -26.90
CA ILE A 316 3.62 15.44 -26.92
C ILE A 316 4.18 16.46 -27.92
N GLU A 317 3.56 16.62 -29.09
CA GLU A 317 3.90 17.66 -30.07
C GLU A 317 3.78 19.07 -29.48
N LYS A 318 2.66 19.38 -28.80
CA LYS A 318 2.46 20.68 -28.13
C LYS A 318 3.52 20.96 -27.06
N LEU A 319 4.01 19.94 -26.34
CA LEU A 319 5.10 20.10 -25.37
C LEU A 319 6.45 20.45 -26.01
N ASN A 320 6.64 20.18 -27.29
CA ASN A 320 7.86 20.56 -28.03
C ASN A 320 7.71 21.93 -28.74
N THR A 321 6.49 22.46 -28.90
CA THR A 321 6.23 23.71 -29.65
C THR A 321 5.68 24.88 -28.84
N SER A 322 5.09 24.63 -27.67
CA SER A 322 4.44 25.68 -26.85
C SER A 322 5.39 26.24 -25.79
N THR A 323 5.27 27.53 -25.49
CA THR A 323 5.94 28.13 -24.33
C THR A 323 5.30 27.67 -23.02
N LYS A 324 6.04 27.74 -21.91
CA LYS A 324 5.54 27.35 -20.59
C LYS A 324 4.24 28.07 -20.19
N ALA A 325 4.14 29.38 -20.47
CA ALA A 325 2.92 30.15 -20.21
C ALA A 325 1.73 29.71 -21.08
N GLN A 326 1.96 29.32 -22.34
CA GLN A 326 0.91 28.77 -23.21
C GLN A 326 0.42 27.41 -22.71
N LEU A 327 1.32 26.56 -22.17
CA LEU A 327 0.94 25.30 -21.53
C LEU A 327 0.16 25.55 -20.24
N GLU A 328 0.64 26.41 -19.35
CA GLU A 328 -0.05 26.73 -18.09
C GLU A 328 -1.46 27.30 -18.32
N ALA A 329 -1.66 28.11 -19.37
CA ALA A 329 -2.99 28.59 -19.77
C ALA A 329 -3.89 27.50 -20.40
N GLN A 330 -3.34 26.56 -21.18
CA GLN A 330 -4.10 25.47 -21.79
C GLN A 330 -4.49 24.37 -20.79
N PHE A 331 -3.66 24.10 -19.80
CA PHE A 331 -3.90 23.10 -18.76
C PHE A 331 -4.51 23.72 -17.51
N MET A 332 -5.65 24.39 -17.68
CA MET A 332 -6.53 24.81 -16.60
C MET A 332 -7.43 23.65 -16.12
N PRO A 333 -7.87 23.61 -14.85
CA PRO A 333 -8.71 22.54 -14.35
C PRO A 333 -10.07 22.50 -15.06
N LYS A 334 -10.40 21.39 -15.76
CA LYS A 334 -11.73 21.17 -16.33
C LYS A 334 -12.77 20.97 -15.21
N LYS A 335 -14.01 21.42 -15.44
CA LYS A 335 -15.18 21.08 -14.59
C LYS A 335 -15.72 19.67 -14.89
N THR A 336 -15.51 19.16 -16.10
CA THR A 336 -15.86 17.79 -16.49
C THR A 336 -14.87 16.79 -15.87
N PRO A 337 -15.22 15.49 -15.82
CA PRO A 337 -14.21 14.45 -15.64
C PRO A 337 -13.07 14.60 -16.66
N PRO A 338 -11.83 14.24 -16.29
CA PRO A 338 -10.71 14.19 -17.21
C PRO A 338 -10.89 13.05 -18.22
N ASP A 339 -10.32 13.24 -19.40
CA ASP A 339 -10.24 12.17 -20.39
C ASP A 339 -9.29 11.06 -19.88
N ILE A 340 -9.67 9.79 -20.01
CA ILE A 340 -8.70 8.69 -19.84
C ILE A 340 -7.68 8.80 -20.97
N ILE A 341 -6.40 8.62 -20.65
CA ILE A 341 -5.33 8.59 -21.65
C ILE A 341 -5.60 7.43 -22.62
N GLN A 342 -5.96 7.82 -23.84
CA GLN A 342 -6.26 7.02 -25.02
C GLN A 342 -7.01 5.69 -24.82
N ASP A 343 -8.29 5.73 -25.18
CA ASP A 343 -9.07 4.54 -25.57
C ASP A 343 -8.51 3.82 -26.82
N THR A 344 -7.47 4.34 -27.47
CA THR A 344 -6.85 3.79 -28.68
C THR A 344 -6.33 2.36 -28.51
N ILE A 345 -5.92 1.95 -27.30
CA ILE A 345 -5.53 0.55 -27.03
C ILE A 345 -6.75 -0.40 -26.94
N ARG A 346 -7.99 0.12 -26.73
CA ARG A 346 -9.21 -0.70 -26.83
C ARG A 346 -9.42 -1.28 -28.23
N GLN A 347 -8.85 -0.65 -29.27
CA GLN A 347 -8.96 -1.12 -30.66
C GLN A 347 -7.92 -2.19 -31.01
N SER A 348 -6.81 -2.30 -30.28
CA SER A 348 -5.80 -3.35 -30.47
C SER A 348 -6.12 -4.60 -29.65
N GLN A 349 -7.20 -5.30 -30.00
CA GLN A 349 -7.69 -6.53 -29.35
C GLN A 349 -6.79 -7.78 -29.55
N GLY A 350 -5.45 -7.64 -29.52
CA GLY A 350 -4.53 -8.75 -29.78
C GLY A 350 -3.02 -8.45 -29.73
N ILE A 351 -2.59 -7.38 -29.06
CA ILE A 351 -1.15 -7.00 -28.98
C ILE A 351 -0.73 -6.65 -27.53
N SER A 352 -1.40 -7.25 -26.55
CA SER A 352 -1.28 -6.89 -25.13
C SER A 352 -1.62 -8.08 -24.25
N HIS A 353 -0.71 -8.46 -23.33
CA HIS A 353 -1.04 -9.36 -22.22
C HIS A 353 -1.77 -8.62 -21.06
N TYR A 354 -2.04 -7.31 -21.17
CA TYR A 354 -2.93 -6.61 -20.24
C TYR A 354 -4.39 -6.67 -20.70
N ASP A 355 -5.25 -7.21 -19.85
CA ASP A 355 -6.72 -7.15 -19.96
C ASP A 355 -7.29 -5.98 -19.15
N CYS A 356 -8.38 -5.36 -19.62
CA CYS A 356 -9.12 -4.32 -18.89
C CYS A 356 -10.17 -4.96 -17.97
N ILE A 357 -9.86 -5.10 -16.68
CA ILE A 357 -10.72 -5.81 -15.71
C ILE A 357 -11.67 -4.88 -14.95
N TYR A 358 -11.42 -3.56 -14.98
CA TYR A 358 -12.43 -2.56 -14.62
C TYR A 358 -12.37 -1.35 -15.58
N PRO A 359 -13.48 -0.93 -16.19
CA PRO A 359 -14.78 -1.61 -16.19
C PRO A 359 -14.70 -2.94 -16.97
N THR A 360 -15.44 -3.95 -16.50
CA THR A 360 -15.61 -5.25 -17.16
C THR A 360 -16.90 -5.25 -18.01
N SER A 361 -16.96 -6.12 -19.01
CA SER A 361 -18.18 -6.37 -19.82
C SER A 361 -19.19 -7.27 -19.09
N ASN A 362 -18.76 -8.00 -18.05
CA ASN A 362 -19.62 -8.84 -17.24
C ASN A 362 -20.57 -7.98 -16.38
N SER A 363 -21.89 -8.11 -16.63
CA SER A 363 -22.94 -7.32 -15.99
C SER A 363 -23.12 -7.62 -14.50
N GLU A 364 -22.91 -8.87 -14.07
CA GLU A 364 -23.00 -9.29 -12.68
C GLU A 364 -21.82 -8.70 -11.88
N GLN A 365 -20.58 -8.88 -12.36
CA GLN A 365 -19.38 -8.29 -11.78
C GLN A 365 -19.50 -6.75 -11.72
N MET A 366 -19.95 -6.09 -12.79
CA MET A 366 -20.17 -4.63 -12.75
C MET A 366 -21.24 -4.20 -11.75
N THR A 367 -22.23 -5.04 -11.46
CA THR A 367 -23.27 -4.76 -10.45
C THR A 367 -22.71 -4.92 -9.04
N GLU A 368 -21.90 -5.95 -8.80
CA GLU A 368 -21.15 -6.11 -7.55
C GLU A 368 -20.20 -4.92 -7.29
N TYR A 369 -19.42 -4.54 -8.30
CA TYR A 369 -18.47 -3.42 -8.21
C TYR A 369 -19.18 -2.08 -7.94
N LYS A 370 -20.36 -1.83 -8.53
CA LYS A 370 -21.20 -0.66 -8.21
C LYS A 370 -21.63 -0.66 -6.74
N LYS A 371 -22.20 -1.76 -6.24
CA LYS A 371 -22.60 -1.92 -4.83
C LYS A 371 -21.43 -1.71 -3.86
N ALA A 372 -20.23 -2.16 -4.24
CA ALA A 372 -19.00 -1.91 -3.50
C ALA A 372 -18.59 -0.43 -3.53
N MET A 373 -18.63 0.24 -4.70
CA MET A 373 -18.31 1.68 -4.82
C MET A 373 -19.30 2.56 -4.05
N GLU A 374 -20.61 2.29 -4.16
CA GLU A 374 -21.67 2.97 -3.42
C GLU A 374 -21.45 2.84 -1.92
N THR A 375 -21.11 1.63 -1.45
CA THR A 375 -20.74 1.39 -0.06
C THR A 375 -19.52 2.21 0.33
N THR A 376 -18.41 2.15 -0.42
CA THR A 376 -17.20 2.97 -0.16
C THR A 376 -17.53 4.47 -0.11
N ALA A 377 -18.43 4.95 -0.98
CA ALA A 377 -18.83 6.36 -1.02
C ALA A 377 -19.52 6.81 0.28
N THR A 378 -20.19 5.91 1.02
CA THR A 378 -20.75 6.22 2.35
C THR A 378 -19.69 6.28 3.46
N LEU A 379 -18.57 5.58 3.32
CA LEU A 379 -17.55 5.47 4.37
C LEU A 379 -16.74 6.77 4.53
N SER A 380 -16.02 6.90 5.65
CA SER A 380 -15.14 8.04 5.87
C SER A 380 -13.88 7.94 5.01
N SER A 381 -13.52 9.06 4.38
CA SER A 381 -12.21 9.31 3.76
C SER A 381 -11.29 10.16 4.64
N THR A 382 -11.71 10.50 5.86
CA THR A 382 -10.85 11.15 6.86
C THR A 382 -9.68 10.24 7.19
N ILE A 383 -8.50 10.82 7.32
CA ILE A 383 -7.31 10.21 7.88
C ILE A 383 -6.95 11.00 9.14
N ASP A 384 -6.59 10.33 10.24
CA ASP A 384 -6.17 10.98 11.48
C ASP A 384 -4.79 11.65 11.36
N VAL A 385 -4.44 12.49 12.33
CA VAL A 385 -3.16 13.24 12.33
C VAL A 385 -1.90 12.35 12.40
N ARG A 386 -2.06 11.03 12.58
CA ARG A 386 -0.99 10.02 12.60
C ARG A 386 -0.99 9.15 11.33
N GLY A 387 -1.81 9.47 10.32
CA GLY A 387 -1.90 8.72 9.07
C GLY A 387 -2.78 7.47 9.13
N ASN A 388 -3.74 7.38 10.06
CA ASN A 388 -4.62 6.22 10.20
C ASN A 388 -6.04 6.50 9.69
N ILE A 389 -6.60 5.53 8.98
CA ILE A 389 -8.05 5.47 8.72
C ILE A 389 -8.77 5.29 10.08
N PRO A 390 -9.93 5.93 10.34
CA PRO A 390 -10.75 5.66 11.52
C PRO A 390 -11.06 4.17 11.73
N PHE A 391 -11.37 3.79 12.97
CA PHE A 391 -11.77 2.40 13.29
C PHE A 391 -13.27 2.18 13.14
N MET A 392 -14.05 3.23 13.41
CA MET A 392 -15.47 3.35 13.13
C MET A 392 -15.66 4.54 12.21
N ASP A 393 -16.53 4.45 11.22
CA ASP A 393 -16.94 5.62 10.44
C ASP A 393 -17.85 6.50 11.30
N VAL A 394 -17.48 7.77 11.47
CA VAL A 394 -18.11 8.72 12.41
C VAL A 394 -19.64 8.84 12.22
N MET A 395 -20.13 8.58 11.00
CA MET A 395 -21.56 8.66 10.66
C MET A 395 -22.44 7.52 11.22
N ASP A 396 -21.89 6.40 11.71
CA ASP A 396 -22.71 5.34 12.33
C ASP A 396 -23.22 5.74 13.73
N ASN A 397 -22.59 6.73 14.38
CA ASN A 397 -23.04 7.27 15.68
C ASN A 397 -23.94 8.49 15.52
N SER A 398 -23.57 9.48 14.68
CA SER A 398 -24.38 10.69 14.52
C SER A 398 -25.80 10.36 14.06
N LYS A 399 -25.95 9.55 13.00
CA LYS A 399 -27.27 9.14 12.47
C LYS A 399 -28.12 8.34 13.47
N LYS A 400 -27.54 7.76 14.53
CA LYS A 400 -28.30 7.15 15.63
C LYS A 400 -28.72 8.20 16.67
N GLN A 401 -27.81 9.08 17.07
CA GLN A 401 -28.10 10.16 18.01
C GLN A 401 -29.10 11.17 17.43
N ASP A 402 -28.94 11.58 16.17
CA ASP A 402 -29.85 12.48 15.46
C ASP A 402 -31.27 11.88 15.37
N LYS A 403 -31.38 10.58 15.03
CA LYS A 403 -32.69 9.89 15.01
C LYS A 403 -33.30 9.71 16.39
N GLN A 404 -32.50 9.52 17.45
CA GLN A 404 -33.00 9.47 18.82
C GLN A 404 -33.40 10.86 19.34
N GLN A 405 -32.69 11.93 18.98
CA GLN A 405 -33.09 13.28 19.32
C GLN A 405 -34.33 13.73 18.54
N GLN A 406 -34.44 13.44 17.24
CA GLN A 406 -35.64 13.76 16.47
C GLN A 406 -36.88 13.02 16.98
N SER A 407 -36.79 11.71 17.31
CA SER A 407 -37.93 10.98 17.87
C SER A 407 -38.28 11.43 19.29
N GLN A 408 -37.30 11.79 20.13
CA GLN A 408 -37.58 12.41 21.44
C GLN A 408 -38.17 13.82 21.32
N LEU A 409 -37.77 14.62 20.33
CA LEU A 409 -38.33 15.95 20.07
C LEU A 409 -39.77 15.85 19.54
N GLN A 410 -40.05 14.93 18.62
CA GLN A 410 -41.42 14.64 18.16
C GLN A 410 -42.31 14.13 19.31
N ALA A 411 -41.83 13.18 20.12
CA ALA A 411 -42.57 12.69 21.28
C ALA A 411 -42.88 13.80 22.31
N LYS A 412 -41.91 14.68 22.60
CA LYS A 412 -42.12 15.85 23.47
C LYS A 412 -43.09 16.87 22.87
N SER A 413 -43.04 17.10 21.56
CA SER A 413 -43.97 17.96 20.84
C SER A 413 -45.41 17.44 20.93
N MET A 414 -45.64 16.16 20.64
CA MET A 414 -46.95 15.53 20.73
C MET A 414 -47.50 15.50 22.17
N ALA A 415 -46.64 15.24 23.16
CA ALA A 415 -47.01 15.33 24.56
C ALA A 415 -47.41 16.75 24.98
N ALA A 416 -46.66 17.78 24.57
CA ALA A 416 -46.98 19.17 24.84
C ALA A 416 -48.30 19.59 24.17
N ALA A 417 -48.54 19.19 22.91
CA ALA A 417 -49.80 19.45 22.22
C ALA A 417 -51.01 18.85 22.95
N SER A 418 -50.92 17.58 23.39
CA SER A 418 -52.02 16.93 24.12
C SER A 418 -52.29 17.56 25.49
N ILE A 419 -51.26 18.12 26.16
CA ILE A 419 -51.43 18.89 27.40
C ILE A 419 -52.12 20.24 27.11
N ILE A 420 -51.75 20.92 26.03
CA ILE A 420 -52.37 22.19 25.61
C ILE A 420 -53.84 21.99 25.23
N GLU A 421 -54.20 20.93 24.50
CA GLU A 421 -55.61 20.60 24.22
C GLU A 421 -56.42 20.46 25.52
N LYS A 422 -55.90 19.70 26.50
CA LYS A 422 -56.56 19.38 27.78
C LYS A 422 -56.52 20.52 28.81
N THR A 423 -55.87 21.65 28.52
CA THR A 423 -55.78 22.80 29.43
C THR A 423 -57.05 23.67 29.32
N PRO A 424 -57.74 24.01 30.44
CA PRO A 424 -58.90 24.90 30.43
C PRO A 424 -58.61 26.28 29.82
N LEU A 425 -59.60 26.89 29.15
CA LEU A 425 -59.45 28.17 28.44
C LEU A 425 -58.90 29.30 29.33
N SER A 426 -59.28 29.34 30.62
CA SER A 426 -58.82 30.34 31.58
C SER A 426 -57.31 30.35 31.81
N LEU A 427 -56.61 29.23 31.54
CA LEU A 427 -55.15 29.11 31.66
C LEU A 427 -54.41 29.40 30.35
N LYS A 428 -55.03 29.20 29.19
CA LYS A 428 -54.41 29.47 27.87
C LYS A 428 -54.07 30.95 27.72
N ASN A 429 -55.04 31.81 27.98
CA ASN A 429 -54.90 33.27 27.88
C ASN A 429 -53.85 33.86 28.85
N LEU A 430 -53.48 33.12 29.91
CA LEU A 430 -52.44 33.54 30.88
C LEU A 430 -51.02 33.18 30.43
N ILE A 431 -50.88 32.19 29.54
CA ILE A 431 -49.59 31.76 28.98
C ILE A 431 -49.18 32.72 27.85
N GLU A 432 -50.10 33.05 26.94
CA GLU A 432 -49.85 33.94 25.79
C GLU A 432 -49.39 35.33 26.25
N LYS A 433 -50.07 35.93 27.25
CA LYS A 433 -49.68 37.22 27.85
C LYS A 433 -48.24 37.27 28.39
N LYS A 434 -47.67 36.13 28.81
CA LYS A 434 -46.29 36.05 29.33
C LYS A 434 -45.21 35.89 28.25
N VAL A 435 -45.60 35.70 26.99
CA VAL A 435 -44.67 35.64 25.85
C VAL A 435 -44.41 37.05 25.31
N GLU A 436 -45.45 37.88 25.22
CA GLU A 436 -45.36 39.24 24.66
C GLU A 436 -44.50 40.19 25.51
N GLU A 437 -44.57 40.09 26.86
CA GLU A 437 -43.78 40.92 27.78
C GLU A 437 -42.25 40.77 27.66
N LYS A 438 -41.75 39.79 26.88
CA LYS A 438 -40.31 39.49 26.75
C LYS A 438 -39.66 39.91 25.42
N GLN A 439 -40.37 40.60 24.52
CA GLN A 439 -39.79 41.04 23.24
C GLN A 439 -40.02 42.53 22.94
N SER A 440 -39.17 43.40 23.48
CA SER A 440 -38.93 44.74 22.93
C SER A 440 -37.46 45.18 23.12
N PRO A 441 -36.81 45.83 22.13
CA PRO A 441 -35.38 46.16 22.18
C PRO A 441 -35.08 47.63 22.51
N LYS A 442 -33.89 47.91 23.06
CA LYS A 442 -33.26 49.25 23.06
C LYS A 442 -31.74 49.18 22.87
N ASN A 443 -31.22 50.01 21.97
CA ASN A 443 -29.79 50.32 21.81
C ASN A 443 -29.47 51.65 22.52
N ALA A 444 -28.25 51.82 23.08
CA ALA A 444 -27.45 53.05 23.01
C ALA A 444 -26.09 52.98 23.76
N GLU A 445 -25.03 53.24 22.99
CA GLU A 445 -23.67 53.75 23.25
C GLU A 445 -23.15 54.20 24.64
N SER A 446 -21.91 53.75 24.93
CA SER A 446 -20.79 54.51 25.56
C SER A 446 -20.90 54.94 27.05
N LYS A 447 -19.90 54.68 27.91
CA LYS A 447 -18.56 55.32 27.93
C LYS A 447 -17.53 54.56 28.79
N SER A 448 -16.29 55.05 28.77
CA SER A 448 -15.11 54.50 29.46
C SER A 448 -14.88 55.04 30.88
N THR A 449 -14.36 54.21 31.78
CA THR A 449 -13.37 54.63 32.79
C THR A 449 -12.46 53.48 33.24
N LEU A 450 -11.19 53.79 33.45
CA LEU A 450 -10.18 53.00 34.17
C LEU A 450 -9.87 53.76 35.49
N PRO A 451 -9.40 53.11 36.58
CA PRO A 451 -7.94 53.13 36.79
C PRO A 451 -7.32 51.94 37.58
N SER A 452 -5.99 51.81 37.43
CA SER A 452 -4.95 51.51 38.46
C SER A 452 -5.33 50.65 39.68
N SER A 453 -4.66 49.54 40.01
CA SER A 453 -3.20 49.37 40.27
C SER A 453 -2.95 47.89 40.67
N ARG A 454 -1.77 47.29 40.89
CA ARG A 454 -0.32 47.41 40.59
C ARG A 454 0.35 46.36 41.54
N GLN A 455 1.57 45.88 41.26
CA GLN A 455 2.33 44.88 42.06
C GLN A 455 1.84 43.40 41.99
N GLU A 456 2.63 42.38 42.33
CA GLU A 456 3.99 42.00 41.85
C GLU A 456 4.35 40.55 42.28
N LYS A 457 5.42 39.98 41.68
CA LYS A 457 6.34 38.94 42.22
C LYS A 457 5.82 37.54 42.68
N LYS A 458 5.95 36.61 41.71
CA LYS A 458 6.74 35.34 41.76
C LYS A 458 6.29 34.14 42.65
N PRO A 459 6.79 32.91 42.37
CA PRO A 459 6.21 31.64 42.85
C PRO A 459 6.96 30.98 44.01
N VAL A 460 6.33 29.95 44.61
CA VAL A 460 6.89 29.11 45.69
C VAL A 460 6.99 27.64 45.25
N GLN A 461 8.14 27.02 45.50
CA GLN A 461 8.32 25.55 45.51
C GLN A 461 8.02 24.99 46.91
N MET A 462 7.57 23.74 47.00
CA MET A 462 7.83 22.92 48.21
C MET A 462 8.08 21.44 47.88
N ARG A 463 8.66 20.71 48.84
CA ARG A 463 9.15 19.32 48.73
C ARG A 463 8.50 18.39 49.76
N SER A 464 8.39 17.11 49.41
CA SER A 464 8.62 15.88 50.21
C SER A 464 8.20 15.76 51.70
N THR A 465 7.39 14.73 52.01
CA THR A 465 7.45 13.89 53.24
C THR A 465 6.91 12.45 52.95
N ALA A 466 7.04 11.49 53.88
CA ALA A 466 8.13 10.49 53.79
C ALA A 466 7.99 9.22 54.69
N SER A 467 6.90 8.44 54.62
CA SER A 467 6.78 7.14 55.34
C SER A 467 5.84 6.14 54.63
N LEU A 468 6.09 4.83 54.49
CA LEU A 468 6.69 3.73 55.28
C LEU A 468 5.70 2.89 56.11
N LYS A 469 5.49 1.64 55.69
CA LYS A 469 5.22 0.45 56.53
C LYS A 469 5.49 -0.85 55.76
N SER A 470 5.87 -1.90 56.49
CA SER A 470 6.18 -3.27 56.03
C SER A 470 5.39 -4.28 56.91
N PHE A 471 5.54 -5.61 56.93
CA PHE A 471 6.53 -6.63 56.50
C PHE A 471 5.78 -8.00 56.46
N PRO A 472 6.39 -9.20 56.27
CA PRO A 472 7.49 -9.66 55.40
C PRO A 472 7.09 -10.97 54.65
N GLN A 473 8.03 -11.64 53.96
CA GLN A 473 8.04 -13.12 53.92
C GLN A 473 9.46 -13.70 53.79
N GLN A 474 9.64 -14.98 54.10
CA GLN A 474 10.92 -15.55 54.55
C GLN A 474 11.68 -16.34 53.47
N ASN A 475 13.02 -16.34 53.58
CA ASN A 475 13.88 -17.35 52.96
C ASN A 475 13.73 -18.70 53.67
N ASN A 476 14.03 -19.80 52.95
CA ASN A 476 14.51 -21.02 53.60
C ASN A 476 15.54 -21.74 52.71
N THR A 477 16.51 -22.42 53.32
CA THR A 477 17.76 -22.89 52.66
C THR A 477 17.85 -24.41 52.52
N LYS A 478 18.73 -24.88 51.62
CA LYS A 478 19.52 -26.12 51.81
C LYS A 478 20.78 -26.14 50.93
N LEU A 479 21.70 -27.06 51.22
CA LEU A 479 23.15 -26.99 50.90
C LEU A 479 23.64 -28.12 49.98
N HIS A 480 24.79 -27.87 49.32
CA HIS A 480 25.93 -28.77 48.95
C HIS A 480 25.64 -30.19 48.41
N GLN A 481 26.30 -30.66 47.35
CA GLN A 481 27.71 -31.12 47.27
C GLN A 481 28.14 -31.16 45.77
N THR A 482 29.35 -30.81 45.29
CA THR A 482 30.72 -31.33 45.50
C THR A 482 30.85 -32.83 45.18
N LEU A 483 31.73 -33.34 44.31
CA LEU A 483 32.91 -32.81 43.60
C LEU A 483 32.72 -32.91 42.04
N SER A 484 33.67 -32.97 41.09
CA SER A 484 35.14 -33.21 41.08
C SER A 484 35.87 -32.57 39.87
N THR A 485 37.04 -33.10 39.48
CA THR A 485 38.01 -32.50 38.54
C THR A 485 38.58 -33.52 37.55
N LYS A 486 39.06 -33.05 36.39
CA LYS A 486 40.38 -33.42 35.87
C LYS A 486 40.87 -32.47 34.76
N SER A 487 42.15 -32.14 34.82
CA SER A 487 42.91 -31.37 33.82
C SER A 487 44.01 -32.27 33.22
N ILE A 488 44.51 -31.91 32.04
CA ILE A 488 45.91 -32.09 31.62
C ILE A 488 46.19 -31.23 30.37
N SER A 489 47.38 -30.68 30.33
CA SER A 489 48.05 -29.93 29.24
C SER A 489 49.55 -30.39 29.28
N PRO A 490 50.56 -29.87 28.52
CA PRO A 490 50.67 -28.57 27.85
C PRO A 490 51.45 -28.59 26.51
N SER A 491 52.10 -27.46 26.19
CA SER A 491 53.03 -27.14 25.07
C SER A 491 52.37 -26.73 23.74
N GLY A 492 52.77 -25.65 23.05
CA GLY A 492 53.35 -24.39 23.56
C GLY A 492 54.67 -23.95 22.92
N ASN A 493 54.69 -22.73 22.34
CA ASN A 493 55.85 -21.83 22.41
C ASN A 493 55.48 -20.37 22.09
N ASN A 494 56.34 -19.43 22.51
CA ASN A 494 56.18 -17.99 22.32
C ASN A 494 56.93 -17.46 21.08
N THR A 495 56.52 -16.29 20.56
CA THR A 495 57.44 -15.13 20.47
C THR A 495 56.68 -13.83 20.18
N ARG A 496 57.25 -12.69 20.62
CA ARG A 496 56.71 -11.33 20.44
C ARG A 496 57.86 -10.31 20.55
N PRO A 497 57.89 -9.28 19.69
CA PRO A 497 58.00 -7.88 20.14
C PRO A 497 56.77 -7.08 19.60
N THR A 498 56.09 -6.18 20.32
CA THR A 498 56.50 -4.84 20.82
C THR A 498 57.01 -3.92 19.68
N SER A 499 56.61 -2.64 19.58
CA SER A 499 56.26 -1.71 20.68
C SER A 499 55.41 -0.49 20.25
N LYS A 500 55.06 0.33 21.26
CA LYS A 500 54.60 1.74 21.25
C LYS A 500 53.13 2.07 20.91
N LEU A 501 52.66 3.12 21.60
CA LEU A 501 51.33 3.70 21.55
C LEU A 501 51.36 5.04 20.80
N SER A 502 50.23 5.46 20.25
CA SER A 502 49.83 6.87 20.26
C SER A 502 48.31 6.97 20.41
N THR A 503 47.83 8.01 21.11
CA THR A 503 46.40 8.20 21.41
C THR A 503 45.77 9.22 20.46
N GLY A 504 44.77 8.80 19.68
CA GLY A 504 43.96 9.68 18.84
C GLY A 504 42.46 9.46 19.07
N ARG A 505 41.72 10.54 19.33
CA ARG A 505 40.24 10.52 19.36
C ARG A 505 39.71 10.84 17.96
N GLU A 506 39.30 9.83 17.21
CA GLU A 506 38.55 10.06 15.97
C GLU A 506 37.06 10.32 16.26
N LYS A 507 36.48 11.23 15.47
CA LYS A 507 35.04 11.53 15.48
C LYS A 507 34.32 10.54 14.55
N PRO A 508 33.03 10.23 14.78
CA PRO A 508 32.27 9.42 13.83
C PRO A 508 32.20 10.11 12.45
N PRO A 509 32.26 9.36 11.34
CA PRO A 509 32.24 9.92 9.99
C PRO A 509 30.89 10.60 9.67
N PRO A 510 30.85 11.57 8.75
CA PRO A 510 29.63 12.30 8.41
C PRO A 510 28.59 11.40 7.75
N VAL A 511 27.31 11.61 8.09
CA VAL A 511 26.18 10.92 7.47
C VAL A 511 26.07 11.32 6.01
N VAL A 512 26.47 10.44 5.09
CA VAL A 512 26.35 10.65 3.65
C VAL A 512 24.87 10.65 3.25
N THR A 513 24.36 11.84 2.94
CA THR A 513 23.01 12.02 2.38
C THR A 513 22.96 11.43 0.97
N THR A 514 22.27 10.29 0.83
CA THR A 514 22.06 9.62 -0.44
C THR A 514 21.19 10.49 -1.36
N GLN A 515 21.81 11.09 -2.37
CA GLN A 515 21.10 11.92 -3.37
C GLN A 515 20.03 11.09 -4.09
N GLN A 516 18.80 11.60 -4.12
CA GLN A 516 17.69 10.98 -4.84
C GLN A 516 17.91 11.09 -6.36
N LYS A 517 18.01 9.97 -7.07
CA LYS A 517 17.87 9.97 -8.54
C LYS A 517 16.39 9.80 -8.91
N LYS A 518 15.72 10.90 -9.26
CA LYS A 518 14.47 10.86 -10.05
C LYS A 518 14.84 10.50 -11.50
N ARG A 519 13.99 9.76 -12.22
CA ARG A 519 14.19 9.38 -13.63
C ARG A 519 12.99 9.83 -14.44
N MET A 520 13.19 10.58 -15.51
CA MET A 520 12.08 11.01 -16.38
C MET A 520 12.15 10.31 -17.74
N VAL A 521 10.99 10.08 -18.33
CA VAL A 521 10.84 9.24 -19.52
C VAL A 521 10.00 9.98 -20.55
N THR A 522 10.50 10.02 -21.79
CA THR A 522 9.81 10.67 -22.91
C THR A 522 9.68 9.69 -24.05
N VAL A 523 8.45 9.28 -24.37
CA VAL A 523 8.14 8.73 -25.70
C VAL A 523 8.19 9.90 -26.68
N LYS A 524 9.02 9.83 -27.72
CA LYS A 524 8.89 10.67 -28.92
C LYS A 524 8.54 9.76 -30.10
N PRO A 525 7.58 10.12 -30.96
CA PRO A 525 7.49 9.49 -32.27
C PRO A 525 8.80 9.70 -33.02
N LEU A 526 9.26 8.67 -33.74
CA LEU A 526 10.27 8.87 -34.78
C LEU A 526 9.67 9.83 -35.82
N GLN A 527 10.35 10.96 -36.06
CA GLN A 527 9.97 11.86 -37.15
C GLN A 527 10.04 11.09 -38.47
N LYS A 528 9.10 11.38 -39.40
CA LYS A 528 9.04 10.71 -40.70
C LYS A 528 10.35 10.91 -41.45
N ALA A 529 11.13 9.84 -41.61
CA ALA A 529 12.20 9.80 -42.58
C ALA A 529 11.57 9.83 -43.98
N ASN A 530 11.68 10.96 -44.68
CA ASN A 530 11.21 11.06 -46.06
C ASN A 530 12.08 10.18 -46.97
N THR A 531 11.43 9.26 -47.67
CA THR A 531 11.83 8.68 -48.97
C THR A 531 13.34 8.50 -49.22
N LEU A 532 13.87 7.32 -48.89
CA LEU A 532 15.01 6.74 -49.60
C LEU A 532 14.69 5.31 -50.05
N SER A 533 15.44 4.86 -51.06
CA SER A 533 15.04 3.80 -52.00
C SER A 533 14.93 2.38 -51.45
N LYS A 534 14.07 1.57 -52.10
CA LYS A 534 14.10 0.09 -52.02
C LYS A 534 15.52 -0.45 -52.29
N LYS A 535 16.11 -1.18 -51.33
CA LYS A 535 16.87 -2.44 -51.50
C LYS A 535 17.72 -2.74 -50.26
N GLN A 536 17.31 -3.73 -49.46
CA GLN A 536 18.04 -5.00 -49.28
C GLN A 536 17.22 -5.93 -48.38
N ILE A 537 17.23 -7.22 -48.72
CA ILE A 537 16.69 -8.30 -47.87
C ILE A 537 17.91 -8.97 -47.22
N ILE A 538 17.87 -9.15 -45.91
CA ILE A 538 18.85 -9.94 -45.16
C ILE A 538 18.06 -10.96 -44.34
N SER A 539 18.48 -12.23 -44.38
CA SER A 539 17.77 -13.37 -43.79
C SER A 539 18.16 -13.62 -42.32
N PRO A 540 17.35 -14.35 -41.54
CA PRO A 540 17.62 -14.62 -40.13
C PRO A 540 18.59 -15.79 -39.92
N MET A 541 19.89 -15.50 -39.91
CA MET A 541 20.92 -16.34 -39.26
C MET A 541 21.88 -15.44 -38.44
N ASP A 542 22.81 -16.06 -37.71
CA ASP A 542 23.84 -15.41 -36.88
C ASP A 542 23.38 -14.59 -35.65
N ILE A 543 22.47 -15.15 -34.85
CA ILE A 543 22.48 -14.92 -33.38
C ILE A 543 23.14 -16.14 -32.73
N GLY A 544 24.47 -16.25 -32.86
CA GLY A 544 25.17 -17.51 -32.55
C GLY A 544 26.68 -17.45 -32.31
N LYS A 545 27.27 -16.29 -31.97
CA LYS A 545 28.71 -16.17 -31.60
C LYS A 545 29.11 -14.84 -30.92
N MET A 546 28.45 -14.49 -29.81
CA MET A 546 28.98 -13.47 -28.86
C MET A 546 28.75 -13.85 -27.39
N GLN A 547 29.35 -14.97 -27.00
CA GLN A 547 29.64 -15.28 -25.59
C GLN A 547 31.06 -15.83 -25.48
N HIS A 548 31.98 -15.01 -24.98
CA HIS A 548 33.14 -15.34 -24.15
C HIS A 548 33.87 -14.02 -23.83
N HIS A 549 34.70 -14.00 -22.77
CA HIS A 549 35.45 -12.84 -22.30
C HIS A 549 34.63 -11.64 -21.78
N LEU A 550 34.03 -11.82 -20.59
CA LEU A 550 34.06 -10.78 -19.55
C LEU A 550 34.36 -11.46 -18.20
N VAL A 551 35.49 -11.11 -17.60
CA VAL A 551 35.99 -11.73 -16.36
C VAL A 551 35.22 -11.18 -15.16
N SER A 552 34.95 -12.04 -14.17
CA SER A 552 34.28 -11.65 -12.94
C SER A 552 35.14 -10.70 -12.10
N HIS A 553 34.61 -9.52 -11.80
CA HIS A 553 35.11 -8.64 -10.74
C HIS A 553 33.97 -8.33 -9.78
N HIS A 554 34.22 -8.48 -8.47
CA HIS A 554 33.26 -8.11 -7.44
C HIS A 554 33.13 -6.58 -7.37
N VAL A 555 31.90 -6.07 -7.41
CA VAL A 555 31.59 -4.64 -7.21
C VAL A 555 30.49 -4.50 -6.17
N GLY A 556 30.78 -3.75 -5.10
CA GLY A 556 29.85 -3.50 -4.00
C GLY A 556 28.70 -2.54 -4.35
N PRO A 557 27.70 -2.38 -3.45
CA PRO A 557 26.41 -1.76 -3.75
C PRO A 557 26.42 -0.21 -3.78
N THR A 558 27.40 0.39 -4.44
CA THR A 558 27.42 1.83 -4.76
C THR A 558 28.10 2.07 -6.11
N THR A 559 27.35 2.49 -7.11
CA THR A 559 27.94 3.06 -8.33
C THR A 559 27.04 4.15 -8.91
N ARG A 560 27.57 5.37 -9.01
CA ARG A 560 26.99 6.44 -9.82
C ARG A 560 27.39 6.18 -11.28
N TRP A 561 26.40 6.06 -12.16
CA TRP A 561 26.59 6.15 -13.61
C TRP A 561 25.77 7.32 -14.16
N VAL A 562 26.24 7.89 -15.27
CA VAL A 562 25.70 9.08 -15.94
C VAL A 562 24.36 8.75 -16.62
#